data_AF-A0A2U3HZF8-F1
#
_entry.id   AF-A0A2U3HZF8-F1
#
_cell.length_a   1.000
_cell.length_b   1.000
_cell.length_c   1.000
_cell.angle_alpha   90.00
_cell.angle_beta   90.00
_cell.angle_gamma   90.00
#
_symmetry.space_group_name_H-M   'P 1'
#
loop_
_entity.id
_entity.type
_entity.pdbx_description
1 polymer ?
#
loop_
_entity_poly.entity_id
_entity_poly.type
_entity_poly.pdbx_seq_one_letter_code
_entity_poly.pdbx_strand_id
1 'polypeptide(L)'
;MKTMRWSQQDGTGLEHLVLDATDNGIVVESAVVGEDETHAFGLVYRIECDARWQVTRLALKLAGGASLDLHRKDGDNGDAHAWTGANGELLEQLRGCIDVDITATPFTNTLPIRRLQLARGERRVIRVAYVRVPQLSVSAVEQAYTCIEPDHRYRYEGLDTGFTADITVDENGFVLDYPGLYKRVA
;
A
#
# COMPACT_ATOMS: atom_id res chain seq x y z
N MET A 1 9.63 -9.77 -13.34
CA MET A 1 9.93 -8.33 -13.20
C MET A 1 9.04 -7.45 -14.09
N LYS A 2 8.34 -6.49 -13.47
CA LYS A 2 7.53 -5.42 -14.09
C LYS A 2 8.02 -4.07 -13.59
N THR A 3 7.91 -3.04 -14.41
CA THR A 3 8.29 -1.66 -14.05
C THR A 3 7.12 -0.73 -14.31
N MET A 4 6.84 0.15 -13.35
CA MET A 4 5.74 1.10 -13.41
C MET A 4 6.19 2.46 -12.90
N ARG A 5 5.49 3.51 -13.34
CA ARG A 5 5.67 4.86 -12.84
C ARG A 5 4.32 5.53 -12.61
N TRP A 6 4.23 6.36 -11.59
CA TRP A 6 3.06 7.20 -11.36
C TRP A 6 3.50 8.64 -11.14
N SER A 7 2.74 9.58 -11.69
CA SER A 7 2.86 10.99 -11.39
C SER A 7 1.73 11.44 -10.47
N GLN A 8 2.07 12.23 -9.47
CA GLN A 8 1.09 12.97 -8.66
C GLN A 8 0.32 13.96 -9.56
N GLN A 9 -1.01 14.07 -9.40
CA GLN A 9 -1.84 14.91 -10.27
C GLN A 9 -1.86 16.39 -9.86
N ASP A 10 -1.71 16.67 -8.57
CA ASP A 10 -1.77 18.01 -7.98
C ASP A 10 -0.40 18.57 -7.58
N GLY A 11 0.70 17.91 -7.98
CA GLY A 11 2.05 18.29 -7.61
C GLY A 11 3.10 17.82 -8.62
N THR A 12 4.36 17.86 -8.20
CA THR A 12 5.52 17.46 -9.02
C THR A 12 6.02 16.05 -8.72
N GLY A 13 5.30 15.31 -7.87
CA GLY A 13 5.69 13.98 -7.41
C GLY A 13 5.77 12.93 -8.53
N LEU A 14 6.78 12.08 -8.45
CA LEU A 14 7.01 10.96 -9.36
C LEU A 14 7.47 9.73 -8.58
N GLU A 15 6.88 8.60 -8.92
CA GLU A 15 7.27 7.28 -8.44
C GLU A 15 7.87 6.45 -9.58
N HIS A 16 8.92 5.68 -9.27
CA HIS A 16 9.41 4.59 -10.08
C HIS A 16 9.45 3.30 -9.27
N LEU A 17 8.68 2.31 -9.71
CA LEU A 17 8.48 1.06 -9.01
C LEU A 17 8.91 -0.12 -9.88
N VAL A 18 9.60 -1.06 -9.25
CA VAL A 18 9.94 -2.37 -9.78
C VAL A 18 9.25 -3.42 -8.93
N LEU A 19 8.57 -4.35 -9.59
CA LEU A 19 7.90 -5.47 -8.95
C LEU A 19 8.42 -6.77 -9.54
N ASP A 20 8.81 -7.70 -8.69
CA ASP A 20 9.10 -9.07 -9.07
C ASP A 20 8.16 -10.04 -8.36
N ALA A 21 7.46 -10.85 -9.15
CA ALA A 21 6.50 -11.83 -8.66
C ALA A 21 6.95 -13.22 -9.09
N THR A 22 7.08 -14.11 -8.11
CA THR A 22 7.46 -15.51 -8.27
C THR A 22 6.46 -16.39 -7.54
N ASP A 23 6.53 -17.70 -7.72
CA ASP A 23 5.68 -18.65 -6.99
C ASP A 23 5.88 -18.59 -5.46
N ASN A 24 7.02 -18.06 -5.00
CA ASN A 24 7.37 -17.95 -3.59
C ASN A 24 6.89 -16.64 -2.93
N GLY A 25 6.46 -15.66 -3.72
CA GLY A 25 6.04 -14.35 -3.21
C GLY A 25 6.30 -13.19 -4.16
N ILE A 26 5.97 -11.99 -3.67
CA ILE A 26 6.12 -10.73 -4.40
C ILE A 26 7.10 -9.84 -3.65
N VAL A 27 8.03 -9.25 -4.40
CA VAL A 27 8.95 -8.22 -3.91
C VAL A 27 8.72 -6.96 -4.73
N VAL A 28 8.56 -5.85 -4.03
CA VAL A 28 8.33 -4.53 -4.62
C VAL A 28 9.41 -3.61 -4.08
N GLU A 29 10.06 -2.87 -4.98
CA GLU A 29 11.00 -1.82 -4.63
C GLU A 29 10.62 -0.56 -5.40
N SER A 30 10.63 0.58 -4.71
CA SER A 30 10.22 1.84 -5.31
C SER A 30 11.07 3.00 -4.81
N ALA A 31 11.22 3.99 -5.69
CA ALA A 31 11.75 5.30 -5.37
C ALA A 31 10.69 6.36 -5.71
N VAL A 32 10.41 7.23 -4.75
CA VAL A 32 9.44 8.31 -4.84
C VAL A 32 10.14 9.63 -4.55
N VAL A 33 9.97 10.60 -5.43
CA VAL A 33 10.17 12.02 -5.10
C VAL A 33 8.79 12.62 -5.02
N GLY A 34 8.44 13.25 -3.91
CA GLY A 34 7.09 13.77 -3.69
C GLY A 34 7.11 14.98 -2.77
N GLU A 35 5.92 15.54 -2.56
CA GLU A 35 5.73 16.68 -1.67
C GLU A 35 4.39 16.53 -0.93
N ASP A 36 4.37 16.87 0.35
CA ASP A 36 3.13 17.22 1.06
C ASP A 36 2.91 18.74 0.99
N GLU A 37 1.84 19.27 1.58
CA GLU A 37 1.53 20.72 1.57
C GLU A 37 2.68 21.62 2.08
N THR A 38 3.65 21.05 2.79
CA THR A 38 4.67 21.77 3.56
C THR A 38 6.11 21.33 3.28
N HIS A 39 6.34 20.11 2.77
CA HIS A 39 7.68 19.53 2.64
C HIS A 39 7.82 18.63 1.40
N ALA A 40 8.85 18.90 0.60
CA ALA A 40 9.35 17.94 -0.38
C ALA A 40 10.14 16.82 0.31
N PHE A 41 10.03 15.60 -0.21
CA PHE A 41 10.72 14.42 0.30
C PHE A 41 11.21 13.51 -0.82
N GLY A 42 12.27 12.74 -0.52
CA GLY A 42 12.67 11.57 -1.29
C GLY A 42 12.47 10.33 -0.43
N LEU A 43 11.81 9.31 -0.95
CA LEU A 43 11.51 8.06 -0.27
C LEU A 43 11.98 6.90 -1.14
N VAL A 44 12.63 5.91 -0.54
CA VAL A 44 12.72 4.56 -1.11
C VAL A 44 11.98 3.60 -0.19
N TYR A 45 11.23 2.68 -0.76
CA TYR A 45 10.53 1.67 0.02
C TYR A 45 10.64 0.29 -0.64
N ARG A 46 10.49 -0.74 0.21
CA ARG A 46 10.42 -2.14 -0.17
C ARG A 46 9.24 -2.79 0.54
N ILE A 47 8.42 -3.51 -0.23
CA ILE A 47 7.33 -4.33 0.28
C ILE A 47 7.61 -5.77 -0.12
N GLU A 48 7.52 -6.68 0.84
CA GLU A 48 7.56 -8.12 0.60
C GLU A 48 6.19 -8.71 0.93
N CYS A 49 5.70 -9.61 0.08
CA CYS A 49 4.44 -10.31 0.26
C CYS A 49 4.62 -11.82 0.07
N ASP A 50 3.76 -12.60 0.71
CA ASP A 50 3.57 -14.02 0.36
C ASP A 50 2.90 -14.17 -1.02
N ALA A 51 2.81 -15.41 -1.53
CA ALA A 51 2.18 -15.70 -2.82
C ALA A 51 0.68 -15.33 -2.88
N ARG A 52 0.04 -15.05 -1.74
CA ARG A 52 -1.37 -14.63 -1.62
C ARG A 52 -1.51 -13.12 -1.47
N TRP A 53 -0.45 -12.35 -1.75
CA TRP A 53 -0.41 -10.89 -1.62
C TRP A 53 -0.58 -10.37 -0.19
N GLN A 54 -0.32 -11.20 0.83
CA GLN A 54 -0.29 -10.74 2.21
C GLN A 54 1.09 -10.16 2.53
N VAL A 55 1.15 -8.90 2.99
CA VAL A 55 2.41 -8.22 3.26
C VAL A 55 3.14 -8.89 4.42
N THR A 56 4.39 -9.30 4.24
CA THR A 56 5.23 -9.89 5.29
C THR A 56 6.26 -8.91 5.82
N ARG A 57 6.67 -7.93 5.00
CA ARG A 57 7.60 -6.88 5.41
C ARG A 57 7.31 -5.56 4.69
N LEU A 58 7.47 -4.46 5.41
CA LEU A 58 7.47 -3.11 4.87
C LEU A 58 8.71 -2.37 5.39
N ALA A 59 9.57 -1.93 4.48
CA ALA A 59 10.73 -1.10 4.81
C ALA A 59 10.66 0.23 4.04
N LEU A 60 10.79 1.37 4.73
CA LEU A 60 10.86 2.71 4.15
C LEU A 60 12.13 3.41 4.61
N LYS A 61 12.72 4.21 3.73
CA LYS A 61 13.83 5.10 4.05
C LYS A 61 13.68 6.43 3.33
N LEU A 62 13.66 7.51 4.10
CA LEU A 62 13.66 8.86 3.57
C LEU A 62 15.09 9.34 3.29
N ALA A 63 15.23 10.15 2.24
CA ALA A 63 16.37 11.05 2.10
C ALA A 63 16.42 11.95 3.35
N GLY A 64 17.58 12.04 3.98
CA GLY A 64 17.73 12.67 5.30
C GLY A 64 17.76 11.69 6.48
N GLY A 65 17.50 10.40 6.25
CA GLY A 65 17.93 9.31 7.14
C GLY A 65 16.85 8.68 8.03
N ALA A 66 15.65 9.25 8.12
CA ALA A 66 14.54 8.61 8.82
C ALA A 66 14.15 7.30 8.11
N SER A 67 13.84 6.25 8.88
CA SER A 67 13.48 4.94 8.34
C SER A 67 12.46 4.23 9.22
N LEU A 68 11.74 3.30 8.60
CA LEU A 68 10.73 2.44 9.23
C LEU A 68 10.93 1.02 8.67
N ASP A 69 10.97 0.01 9.53
CA ASP A 69 11.02 -1.40 9.11
C ASP A 69 10.04 -2.19 9.98
N LEU A 70 9.03 -2.76 9.32
CA LEU A 70 7.93 -3.48 9.92
C LEU A 70 7.91 -4.91 9.38
N HIS A 71 7.76 -5.88 10.28
CA HIS A 71 7.73 -7.30 9.95
C HIS A 71 6.41 -7.89 10.45
N ARG A 72 5.65 -8.51 9.56
CA ARG A 72 4.44 -9.25 9.93
C ARG A 72 4.81 -10.71 10.14
N LYS A 73 4.35 -11.27 11.25
CA LYS A 73 4.41 -12.71 11.52
C LYS A 73 2.99 -13.26 11.54
N ASP A 74 2.82 -14.46 10.99
CA ASP A 74 1.66 -15.26 11.30
C ASP A 74 1.84 -15.73 12.75
N GLY A 75 0.95 -15.32 13.65
CA GLY A 75 1.06 -15.76 15.05
C GLY A 75 0.55 -17.17 15.23
N ASP A 76 1.17 -17.90 16.16
CA ASP A 76 0.62 -19.14 16.69
C ASP A 76 -0.48 -18.84 17.73
N ASN A 77 -1.40 -19.80 17.97
CA ASN A 77 -2.44 -19.73 19.01
C ASN A 77 -3.49 -18.59 18.90
N GLY A 78 -3.84 -18.17 17.67
CA GLY A 78 -4.95 -17.23 17.43
C GLY A 78 -4.52 -15.77 17.28
N ASP A 79 -3.23 -15.50 17.37
CA ASP A 79 -2.62 -14.17 17.17
C ASP A 79 -2.23 -13.91 15.71
N ALA A 80 -3.16 -14.16 14.78
CA ALA A 80 -2.91 -13.98 13.36
C ALA A 80 -2.56 -12.52 13.04
N HIS A 81 -1.53 -12.32 12.20
CA HIS A 81 -1.12 -11.01 11.68
C HIS A 81 -0.59 -10.01 12.72
N ALA A 82 0.33 -10.47 13.58
CA ALA A 82 1.07 -9.61 14.50
C ALA A 82 2.21 -8.88 13.75
N TRP A 83 2.42 -7.60 14.07
CA TRP A 83 3.48 -6.78 13.49
C TRP A 83 4.52 -6.42 14.52
N THR A 84 5.80 -6.49 14.14
CA THR A 84 6.91 -6.01 14.95
C THR A 84 7.69 -4.93 14.21
N GLY A 85 8.30 -4.01 14.96
CA GLY A 85 9.29 -3.10 14.39
C GLY A 85 10.66 -3.77 14.19
N ALA A 86 11.64 -2.96 13.81
CA ALA A 86 12.98 -3.42 13.43
C ALA A 86 13.71 -4.16 14.57
N ASN A 87 13.41 -3.82 15.82
CA ASN A 87 14.05 -4.42 17.00
C ASN A 87 13.21 -5.56 17.60
N GLY A 88 12.16 -5.99 16.92
CA GLY A 88 11.29 -7.08 17.36
C GLY A 88 10.22 -6.67 18.38
N GLU A 89 10.09 -5.38 18.68
CA GLU A 89 9.03 -4.86 19.55
C GLU A 89 7.66 -5.06 18.90
N LEU A 90 6.71 -5.59 19.67
CA LEU A 90 5.37 -5.88 19.19
C LEU A 90 4.53 -4.60 19.09
N LEU A 91 3.94 -4.37 17.92
CA LEU A 91 3.08 -3.23 17.61
C LEU A 91 1.61 -3.65 17.71
N GLU A 92 1.13 -3.77 18.95
CA GLU A 92 -0.25 -4.20 19.26
C GLU A 92 -1.33 -3.41 18.52
N GLN A 93 -1.11 -2.12 18.28
CA GLN A 93 -2.04 -1.28 17.54
C GLN A 93 -2.25 -1.72 16.07
N LEU A 94 -1.32 -2.50 15.51
CA LEU A 94 -1.38 -3.01 14.13
C LEU A 94 -1.88 -4.46 14.05
N ARG A 95 -2.28 -5.05 15.18
CA ARG A 95 -2.82 -6.41 15.22
C ARG A 95 -4.01 -6.56 14.25
N GLY A 96 -3.94 -7.60 13.41
CA GLY A 96 -4.97 -7.89 12.41
C GLY A 96 -4.82 -7.12 11.10
N CYS A 97 -3.85 -6.19 10.98
CA CYS A 97 -3.52 -5.58 9.69
C CYS A 97 -2.84 -6.61 8.78
N ILE A 98 -3.35 -6.77 7.56
CA ILE A 98 -2.76 -7.68 6.56
C ILE A 98 -2.01 -6.89 5.49
N ASP A 99 -2.63 -5.79 5.03
CA ASP A 99 -2.04 -4.90 4.03
C ASP A 99 -1.44 -3.66 4.69
N VAL A 100 -0.64 -2.96 3.90
CA VAL A 100 -0.06 -1.66 4.25
C VAL A 100 -0.60 -0.61 3.29
N ASP A 101 -0.74 0.62 3.75
CA ASP A 101 -1.09 1.77 2.92
C ASP A 101 -0.06 2.88 3.18
N ILE A 102 0.51 3.42 2.11
CA ILE A 102 1.54 4.46 2.17
C ILE A 102 0.99 5.65 1.39
N THR A 103 0.86 6.80 2.05
CA THR A 103 0.23 8.00 1.46
C THR A 103 0.91 8.51 0.18
N ALA A 104 2.18 8.18 0.00
CA ALA A 104 3.03 8.63 -1.10
C ALA A 104 2.96 7.76 -2.37
N THR A 105 2.08 6.75 -2.43
CA THR A 105 1.98 5.87 -3.60
C THR A 105 0.57 5.29 -3.79
N PRO A 106 0.07 5.20 -5.03
CA PRO A 106 -1.15 4.45 -5.33
C PRO A 106 -0.92 2.94 -5.39
N PHE A 107 0.33 2.46 -5.37
CA PHE A 107 0.63 1.04 -5.53
C PHE A 107 -0.02 0.20 -4.43
N THR A 108 -0.08 0.70 -3.21
CA THR A 108 -0.60 -0.03 -2.05
C THR A 108 -2.07 -0.43 -2.19
N ASN A 109 -2.86 0.28 -3.02
CA ASN A 109 -4.23 -0.14 -3.36
C ASN A 109 -4.28 -1.48 -4.12
N THR A 110 -3.21 -1.85 -4.80
CA THR A 110 -3.07 -3.16 -5.49
C THR A 110 -3.13 -4.32 -4.50
N LEU A 111 -2.59 -4.16 -3.30
CA LEU A 111 -2.46 -5.22 -2.30
C LEU A 111 -3.82 -5.84 -1.95
N PRO A 112 -4.82 -5.07 -1.45
CA PRO A 112 -6.14 -5.62 -1.17
C PRO A 112 -6.89 -6.03 -2.44
N ILE A 113 -6.74 -5.33 -3.57
CA ILE A 113 -7.40 -5.69 -4.83
C ILE A 113 -6.99 -7.11 -5.25
N ARG A 114 -5.70 -7.43 -5.20
CA ARG A 114 -5.16 -8.74 -5.58
C ARG A 114 -5.43 -9.82 -4.53
N ARG A 115 -5.34 -9.47 -3.26
CA ARG A 115 -5.55 -10.41 -2.15
C ARG A 115 -7.01 -10.82 -1.99
N LEU A 116 -7.95 -9.88 -2.15
CA LEU A 116 -9.37 -10.11 -1.86
C LEU A 116 -10.12 -10.78 -3.02
N GLN A 117 -9.68 -10.57 -4.27
CA GLN A 117 -10.32 -11.11 -5.48
C GLN A 117 -11.85 -10.91 -5.49
N LEU A 118 -12.28 -9.69 -5.16
CA LEU A 118 -13.69 -9.36 -4.97
C LEU A 118 -14.50 -9.60 -6.24
N ALA A 119 -15.66 -10.24 -6.10
CA ALA A 119 -16.66 -10.35 -7.15
C ALA A 119 -17.34 -9.00 -7.40
N ARG A 120 -17.94 -8.82 -8.57
CA ARG A 120 -18.69 -7.59 -8.90
C ARG A 120 -19.76 -7.28 -7.84
N GLY A 121 -19.75 -6.05 -7.34
CA GLY A 121 -20.65 -5.55 -6.29
C GLY A 121 -20.26 -5.97 -4.88
N GLU A 122 -19.28 -6.85 -4.71
CA GLU A 122 -18.80 -7.26 -3.40
C GLU A 122 -18.03 -6.12 -2.73
N ARG A 123 -18.36 -5.91 -1.45
CA ARG A 123 -17.69 -4.96 -0.56
C ARG A 123 -16.99 -5.69 0.56
N ARG A 124 -15.78 -5.25 0.91
CA ARG A 124 -15.05 -5.72 2.10
C ARG A 124 -14.43 -4.54 2.84
N VAL A 125 -14.62 -4.55 4.16
CA VAL A 125 -13.87 -3.70 5.08
C VAL A 125 -12.59 -4.44 5.45
N ILE A 126 -11.47 -3.72 5.44
CA ILE A 126 -10.16 -4.21 5.80
C ILE A 126 -9.51 -3.27 6.80
N ARG A 127 -8.58 -3.82 7.58
CA ARG A 127 -7.71 -3.06 8.47
C ARG A 127 -6.31 -3.05 7.88
N VAL A 128 -5.71 -1.87 7.75
CA VAL A 128 -4.38 -1.70 7.13
C VAL A 128 -3.43 -0.99 8.07
N ALA A 129 -2.14 -1.31 7.96
CA ALA A 129 -1.09 -0.51 8.58
C ALA A 129 -0.84 0.71 7.68
N TYR A 130 -1.43 1.84 8.06
CA TYR A 130 -1.34 3.10 7.34
C TYR A 130 -0.11 3.89 7.78
N VAL A 131 0.72 4.26 6.81
CA VAL A 131 1.98 4.97 6.99
C VAL A 131 1.89 6.34 6.35
N ARG A 132 1.97 7.38 7.18
CA ARG A 132 2.02 8.76 6.70
C ARG A 132 3.45 9.15 6.33
N VAL A 133 3.63 9.64 5.11
CA VAL A 133 4.92 10.16 4.61
C VAL A 133 4.81 11.69 4.53
N PRO A 134 5.84 12.46 4.93
CA PRO A 134 7.19 12.04 5.35
C PRO A 134 7.38 11.75 6.85
N GLN A 135 6.34 11.82 7.69
CA GLN A 135 6.50 11.68 9.14
C GLN A 135 6.86 10.24 9.58
N LEU A 136 6.63 9.24 8.73
CA LEU A 136 6.77 7.80 9.00
C LEU A 136 5.99 7.33 10.24
N SER A 137 4.91 8.03 10.59
CA SER A 137 4.01 7.57 11.64
C SER A 137 3.13 6.44 11.11
N VAL A 138 2.89 5.45 11.97
CA VAL A 138 2.12 4.25 11.62
C VAL A 138 0.93 4.12 12.55
N SER A 139 -0.25 3.91 11.96
CA SER A 139 -1.50 3.65 12.68
C SER A 139 -2.29 2.57 11.95
N ALA A 140 -3.15 1.85 12.67
CA ALA A 140 -4.14 1.03 12.01
C ALA A 140 -5.38 1.87 11.69
N VAL A 141 -5.89 1.74 10.47
CA VAL A 141 -7.11 2.41 10.00
C VAL A 141 -8.00 1.40 9.28
N GLU A 142 -9.31 1.70 9.24
CA GLU A 142 -10.25 0.90 8.47
C GLU A 142 -10.53 1.53 7.11
N GLN A 143 -10.54 0.67 6.09
CA GLN A 143 -10.81 1.03 4.71
C GLN A 143 -11.83 0.07 4.14
N ALA A 144 -12.58 0.48 3.13
CA ALA A 144 -13.40 -0.44 2.36
C ALA A 144 -13.05 -0.40 0.87
N TYR A 145 -13.11 -1.58 0.27
CA TYR A 145 -13.02 -1.77 -1.17
C TYR A 145 -14.31 -2.40 -1.67
N THR A 146 -14.88 -1.82 -2.71
CA THR A 146 -16.01 -2.40 -3.45
C THR A 146 -15.60 -2.64 -4.89
N CYS A 147 -15.77 -3.85 -5.40
CA CYS A 147 -15.54 -4.12 -6.81
C CYS A 147 -16.69 -3.57 -7.66
N ILE A 148 -16.45 -2.54 -8.46
CA ILE A 148 -17.44 -2.02 -9.40
C ILE A 148 -17.42 -2.85 -10.69
N GLU A 149 -16.21 -3.14 -11.16
CA GLU A 149 -15.94 -3.95 -12.33
C GLU A 149 -14.69 -4.80 -12.07
N PRO A 150 -14.82 -6.14 -12.06
CA PRO A 150 -13.69 -7.04 -11.82
C PRO A 150 -12.53 -6.71 -12.74
N ASP A 151 -11.33 -6.71 -12.16
CA ASP A 151 -10.05 -6.45 -12.85
C ASP A 151 -9.94 -5.11 -13.61
N HIS A 152 -10.85 -4.17 -13.35
CA HIS A 152 -10.84 -2.87 -14.04
C HIS A 152 -11.13 -1.67 -13.12
N ARG A 153 -12.08 -1.77 -12.19
CA ARG A 153 -12.50 -0.62 -11.38
C ARG A 153 -13.00 -1.00 -9.99
N TYR A 154 -12.44 -0.32 -8.99
CA TYR A 154 -12.75 -0.55 -7.58
C TYR A 154 -13.01 0.78 -6.88
N ARG A 155 -14.05 0.83 -6.04
CA ARG A 155 -14.27 1.96 -5.15
C ARG A 155 -13.46 1.78 -3.88
N TYR A 156 -12.63 2.75 -3.59
CA TYR A 156 -11.97 2.93 -2.30
C TYR A 156 -12.81 3.84 -1.40
N GLU A 157 -12.84 3.52 -0.11
CA GLU A 157 -13.46 4.32 0.94
C GLU A 157 -12.50 4.36 2.15
N GLY A 158 -12.04 5.55 2.53
CA GLY A 158 -11.36 5.77 3.80
C GLY A 158 -12.40 6.00 4.89
N LEU A 159 -12.66 5.01 5.75
CA LEU A 159 -13.82 5.06 6.65
C LEU A 159 -13.67 6.12 7.74
N ASP A 160 -12.44 6.42 8.16
CA ASP A 160 -12.16 7.45 9.17
C ASP A 160 -12.24 8.88 8.60
N THR A 161 -12.00 9.06 7.31
CA THR A 161 -11.94 10.38 6.65
C THR A 161 -13.20 10.72 5.86
N GLY A 162 -14.01 9.72 5.51
CA GLY A 162 -15.13 9.85 4.58
C GLY A 162 -14.70 10.04 3.12
N PHE A 163 -13.40 9.98 2.82
CA PHE A 163 -12.90 10.11 1.45
C PHE A 163 -13.29 8.89 0.62
N THR A 164 -13.71 9.11 -0.62
CA THR A 164 -14.00 8.05 -1.58
C THR A 164 -13.42 8.36 -2.95
N ALA A 165 -12.97 7.32 -3.64
CA ALA A 165 -12.51 7.41 -5.01
C ALA A 165 -12.77 6.12 -5.79
N ASP A 166 -13.08 6.25 -7.07
CA ASP A 166 -13.15 5.12 -8.00
C ASP A 166 -11.80 4.98 -8.68
N ILE A 167 -11.05 3.96 -8.27
CA ILE A 167 -9.72 3.65 -8.77
C ILE A 167 -9.87 2.74 -9.99
N THR A 168 -9.20 3.08 -11.09
CA THR A 168 -9.08 2.19 -12.24
C THR A 168 -7.76 1.44 -12.18
N VAL A 169 -7.77 0.19 -12.62
CA VAL A 169 -6.61 -0.71 -12.61
C VAL A 169 -6.44 -1.39 -13.96
N ASP A 170 -5.22 -1.85 -14.24
CA ASP A 170 -4.98 -2.74 -15.37
C ASP A 170 -5.41 -4.19 -15.05
N GLU A 171 -5.28 -5.09 -16.03
CA GLU A 171 -5.66 -6.49 -15.90
C GLU A 171 -4.88 -7.27 -14.82
N ASN A 172 -3.81 -6.68 -14.29
CA ASN A 172 -3.01 -7.24 -13.20
C ASN A 172 -3.33 -6.58 -11.85
N GLY A 173 -4.35 -5.72 -11.77
CA GLY A 173 -4.76 -5.02 -10.57
C GLY A 173 -3.89 -3.82 -10.20
N PHE A 174 -2.97 -3.39 -11.07
CA PHE A 174 -2.13 -2.21 -10.81
C PHE A 174 -2.87 -0.93 -11.17
N VAL A 175 -2.82 0.06 -10.29
CA VAL A 175 -3.51 1.35 -10.48
C VAL A 175 -3.09 2.02 -11.80
N LEU A 176 -4.10 2.37 -12.60
CA LEU A 176 -3.98 3.19 -13.80
C LEU A 176 -4.24 4.66 -13.49
N ASP A 177 -5.36 4.92 -12.81
CA ASP A 177 -5.82 6.25 -12.45
C ASP A 177 -6.45 6.20 -11.07
N TYR A 178 -5.95 7.06 -10.19
CA TYR A 178 -6.54 7.38 -8.90
C TYR A 178 -6.96 8.85 -9.00
N PRO A 179 -8.24 9.12 -9.35
CA PRO A 179 -8.68 10.46 -9.74
C PRO A 179 -8.32 11.54 -8.73
N GLY A 180 -7.65 12.59 -9.22
CA GLY A 180 -7.22 13.74 -8.41
C GLY A 180 -5.95 13.51 -7.59
N LEU A 181 -5.43 12.28 -7.48
CA LEU A 181 -4.24 11.98 -6.68
C LEU A 181 -3.06 11.51 -7.53
N TYR A 182 -3.24 10.42 -8.29
CA TYR A 182 -2.15 9.78 -9.01
C TYR A 182 -2.60 9.22 -10.36
N LYS A 183 -1.69 9.23 -11.32
CA LYS A 183 -1.91 8.63 -12.64
C LYS A 183 -0.69 7.88 -13.10
N ARG A 184 -0.89 6.70 -13.71
CA ARG A 184 0.19 5.90 -14.29
C ARG A 184 0.75 6.60 -15.52
N VAL A 185 2.08 6.63 -15.63
CA VAL A 185 2.81 7.25 -16.75
C VAL A 185 3.78 6.26 -17.40
N ALA A 186 4.32 6.62 -18.56
CA ALA A 186 5.22 5.80 -19.36
C ALA A 186 6.66 5.71 -18.80
#